data_AF-A0A2I0QHG0-F1
#
_entry.id   AF-A0A2I0QHG0-F1
#
_cell.length_a   1.000
_cell.length_b   1.000
_cell.length_c   1.000
_cell.angle_alpha   90.00
_cell.angle_beta   90.00
_cell.angle_gamma   90.00
#
_symmetry.space_group_name_H-M   'P 1'
#
loop_
_entity.id
_entity.type
_entity.pdbx_description
1 polymer ?
#
loop_
_entity_poly.entity_id
_entity_poly.type
_entity_poly.pdbx_seq_one_letter_code
_entity_poly.pdbx_strand_id
1 'polypeptide(L)'
;MKEVHDERLVIENMPKVGLNREKMLGYEPNQLKELMSVGDFGFCLDFGHAAKASVSMGRDYKEYINELLKLKPDMFHISDCDLKNEIDEHLNIGEGELDFKFLKECILSTNSEYVTLETPRKNLNSLDEDLKNLEKLKELFGTKNNSL
;
A
#
# COMPACT_ATOMS: atom_id res chain seq x y z
N MET A 1 2.91 -17.52 22.41
CA MET A 1 3.86 -17.66 21.27
C MET A 1 5.25 -17.31 21.78
N LYS A 2 6.33 -17.83 21.17
CA LYS A 2 7.66 -17.30 21.47
C LYS A 2 7.76 -15.90 20.84
N GLU A 3 8.25 -14.93 21.60
CA GLU A 3 8.56 -13.60 21.07
C GLU A 3 9.67 -13.73 20.01
N VAL A 4 9.48 -13.04 18.88
CA VAL A 4 10.44 -12.98 17.77
C VAL A 4 10.95 -11.55 17.69
N HIS A 5 12.25 -11.36 17.88
CA HIS A 5 12.91 -10.06 17.81
C HIS A 5 13.81 -10.02 16.57
N ASP A 6 13.33 -9.36 15.51
CA ASP A 6 14.11 -9.08 14.31
C ASP A 6 13.54 -7.80 13.67
N GLU A 7 14.31 -6.71 13.76
CA GLU A 7 13.93 -5.37 13.30
C GLU A 7 13.68 -5.28 11.78
N ARG A 8 14.05 -6.32 11.02
CA ARG A 8 13.85 -6.40 9.57
C ARG A 8 12.47 -6.96 9.22
N LEU A 9 11.74 -7.50 10.19
CA LEU A 9 10.40 -8.04 9.97
C LEU A 9 9.38 -6.92 10.03
N VAL A 10 8.56 -6.84 8.99
CA VAL A 10 7.45 -5.90 8.89
C VAL A 10 6.14 -6.66 8.72
N ILE A 11 5.08 -6.15 9.33
CA ILE A 11 3.70 -6.60 9.06
C ILE A 11 3.13 -5.70 7.97
N GLU A 12 2.65 -6.30 6.89
CA GLU A 12 1.92 -5.60 5.83
C GLU A 12 0.42 -5.64 6.11
N ASN A 13 -0.29 -4.53 5.89
CA ASN A 13 -1.76 -4.59 5.89
C ASN A 13 -2.27 -5.31 4.67
N MET A 14 -3.22 -6.22 4.89
CA MET A 14 -3.86 -6.98 3.81
C MET A 14 -5.19 -6.32 3.40
N PRO A 15 -5.76 -6.68 2.24
CA PRO A 15 -7.15 -6.37 1.93
C PRO A 15 -8.06 -7.23 2.81
N LYS A 16 -9.38 -7.05 2.74
CA LYS A 16 -10.32 -7.98 3.40
C LYS A 16 -10.61 -9.21 2.54
N VAL A 17 -10.59 -9.03 1.21
CA VAL A 17 -10.84 -10.07 0.21
C VAL A 17 -9.64 -10.13 -0.73
N GLY A 18 -8.92 -11.25 -0.69
CA GLY A 18 -7.76 -11.46 -1.56
C GLY A 18 -8.15 -11.80 -3.00
N LEU A 19 -7.14 -11.94 -3.86
CA LEU A 19 -7.30 -12.13 -5.31
C LEU A 19 -8.20 -13.33 -5.68
N ASN A 20 -8.13 -14.43 -4.92
CA ASN A 20 -8.92 -15.64 -5.12
C ASN A 20 -10.18 -15.68 -4.24
N ARG A 21 -10.63 -14.53 -3.73
CA ARG A 21 -11.79 -14.36 -2.83
C ARG A 21 -11.62 -15.00 -1.46
N GLU A 22 -10.39 -15.25 -1.05
CA GLU A 22 -10.04 -15.62 0.31
C GLU A 22 -10.35 -14.48 1.29
N LYS A 23 -10.76 -14.85 2.50
CA LYS A 23 -10.89 -13.89 3.60
C LYS A 23 -9.53 -13.71 4.23
N MET A 24 -9.11 -12.47 4.32
CA MET A 24 -7.79 -12.09 4.82
C MET A 24 -7.90 -11.50 6.24
N LEU A 25 -6.77 -11.41 6.95
CA LEU A 25 -6.65 -10.77 8.27
C LEU A 25 -5.54 -9.72 8.22
N GLY A 26 -5.52 -8.81 9.18
CA GLY A 26 -4.53 -7.73 9.21
C GLY A 26 -4.94 -6.57 8.31
N TYR A 27 -6.23 -6.43 8.00
CA TYR A 27 -6.74 -5.25 7.32
C TYR A 27 -7.10 -4.16 8.34
N GLU A 28 -7.72 -4.49 9.49
CA GLU A 28 -8.15 -3.49 10.49
C GLU A 28 -7.01 -3.00 11.41
N PRO A 29 -7.03 -1.72 11.85
CA PRO A 29 -5.99 -1.17 12.73
C PRO A 29 -5.77 -1.97 14.03
N ASN A 30 -6.83 -2.54 14.62
CA ASN A 30 -6.70 -3.33 15.84
C ASN A 30 -6.05 -4.70 15.59
N GLN A 31 -6.33 -5.32 14.45
CA GLN A 31 -5.70 -6.58 14.04
C GLN A 31 -4.21 -6.36 13.79
N LEU A 32 -3.86 -5.27 13.10
CA LEU A 32 -2.48 -4.88 12.85
C LEU A 32 -1.71 -4.63 14.15
N LYS A 33 -2.29 -3.87 15.10
CA LYS A 33 -1.68 -3.67 16.42
C LYS A 33 -1.45 -4.99 17.15
N GLU A 34 -2.40 -5.92 17.09
CA GLU A 34 -2.26 -7.23 17.71
C GLU A 34 -1.12 -8.02 17.06
N LEU A 35 -1.06 -8.08 15.72
CA LEU A 35 0.01 -8.75 14.97
C LEU A 35 1.38 -8.13 15.25
N MET A 36 1.48 -6.81 15.27
CA MET A 36 2.71 -6.08 15.59
C MET A 36 3.12 -6.27 17.05
N SER A 37 2.18 -6.52 17.97
CA SER A 37 2.51 -6.67 19.41
C SER A 37 3.19 -8.00 19.77
N VAL A 38 3.27 -8.96 18.84
CA VAL A 38 3.86 -10.29 19.09
C VAL A 38 5.40 -10.28 19.02
N GLY A 39 5.98 -9.20 18.48
CA GLY A 39 7.42 -8.98 18.37
C GLY A 39 7.73 -7.51 18.14
N ASP A 40 8.99 -7.20 17.82
CA ASP A 40 9.39 -5.83 17.45
C ASP A 40 9.22 -5.61 15.94
N PHE A 41 8.03 -5.92 15.41
CA PHE A 41 7.78 -5.85 13.97
C PHE A 41 7.46 -4.41 13.54
N GLY A 42 8.05 -3.99 12.42
CA GLY A 42 7.66 -2.76 11.74
C GLY A 42 6.32 -2.90 11.02
N PHE A 43 5.90 -1.84 10.34
CA PHE A 43 4.65 -1.78 9.58
C PHE A 43 4.89 -1.36 8.13
N CYS A 44 4.46 -2.19 7.19
CA CYS A 44 4.33 -1.83 5.78
C CYS A 44 2.88 -1.40 5.52
N LEU A 45 2.69 -0.14 5.11
CA LEU A 45 1.40 0.32 4.62
C LEU A 45 1.33 0.13 3.10
N ASP A 46 0.62 -0.92 2.68
CA ASP A 46 0.20 -1.09 1.29
C ASP A 46 -1.09 -0.29 1.04
N PHE A 47 -0.99 0.70 0.14
CA PHE A 47 -2.10 1.58 -0.19
C PHE A 47 -3.21 0.90 -0.99
N GLY A 48 -2.88 -0.06 -1.87
CA GLY A 48 -3.84 -0.84 -2.64
C GLY A 48 -4.68 -1.70 -1.71
N HIS A 49 -4.04 -2.46 -0.83
CA HIS A 49 -4.69 -3.27 0.20
C HIS A 49 -5.57 -2.42 1.13
N ALA A 50 -5.07 -1.26 1.56
CA ALA A 50 -5.84 -0.34 2.41
C ALA A 50 -7.11 0.16 1.70
N ALA A 51 -6.99 0.54 0.43
CA ALA A 51 -8.13 0.97 -0.38
C ALA A 51 -9.13 -0.17 -0.61
N LYS A 52 -8.67 -1.38 -0.90
CA LYS A 52 -9.55 -2.54 -1.07
C LYS A 52 -10.27 -2.91 0.22
N ALA A 53 -9.58 -2.87 1.35
CA ALA A 53 -10.21 -3.06 2.66
C ALA A 53 -11.26 -1.99 2.95
N SER A 54 -11.01 -0.72 2.62
CA SER A 54 -12.00 0.35 2.84
C SER A 54 -13.24 0.15 1.97
N VAL A 55 -13.09 -0.26 0.72
CA VAL A 55 -14.21 -0.62 -0.18
C VAL A 55 -15.04 -1.75 0.43
N SER A 56 -14.42 -2.84 0.88
CA SER A 56 -15.12 -3.94 1.57
C SER A 56 -15.92 -3.51 2.80
N MET A 57 -15.44 -2.48 3.50
CA MET A 57 -16.05 -1.98 4.73
C MET A 57 -17.04 -0.85 4.49
N GLY A 58 -17.21 -0.39 3.24
CA GLY A 58 -18.05 0.75 2.90
C GLY A 58 -17.52 2.07 3.47
N ARG A 59 -16.19 2.23 3.53
CA ARG A 59 -15.50 3.39 4.10
C ARG A 59 -14.78 4.18 3.01
N ASP A 60 -14.59 5.48 3.25
CA ASP A 60 -13.70 6.29 2.43
C ASP A 60 -12.24 5.82 2.60
N TYR A 61 -11.54 5.61 1.48
CA TYR A 61 -10.19 5.03 1.51
C TYR A 61 -9.15 6.01 2.05
N LYS A 62 -9.33 7.32 1.85
CA LYS A 62 -8.37 8.33 2.35
C LYS A 62 -8.50 8.48 3.85
N GLU A 63 -9.72 8.50 4.38
CA GLU A 63 -9.96 8.46 5.83
C GLU A 63 -9.33 7.20 6.44
N TYR A 64 -9.50 6.05 5.78
CA TYR A 64 -8.96 4.79 6.26
C TYR A 64 -7.42 4.72 6.24
N ILE A 65 -6.79 5.16 5.16
CA ILE A 65 -5.33 5.28 5.05
C ILE A 65 -4.80 6.20 6.17
N ASN A 66 -5.46 7.32 6.44
CA ASN A 66 -5.06 8.22 7.54
C ASN A 66 -5.19 7.57 8.93
N GLU A 67 -6.07 6.59 9.12
CA GLU A 67 -6.09 5.79 10.35
C GLU A 67 -4.89 4.87 10.44
N LEU A 68 -4.53 4.19 9.35
CA LEU A 68 -3.37 3.30 9.28
C LEU A 68 -2.05 4.05 9.44
N LEU A 69 -1.95 5.28 8.91
CA LEU A 69 -0.77 6.15 9.11
C LEU A 69 -0.47 6.42 10.60
N LYS A 70 -1.47 6.39 11.49
CA LYS A 70 -1.27 6.55 12.94
C LYS A 70 -0.48 5.39 13.55
N LEU A 71 -0.39 4.26 12.85
CA LEU A 71 0.47 3.13 13.22
C LEU A 71 1.94 3.36 12.86
N LYS A 72 2.27 4.50 12.23
CA LYS A 72 3.64 4.92 11.87
C LYS A 72 4.34 3.90 10.96
N PRO A 73 3.89 3.75 9.71
CA PRO A 73 4.53 2.81 8.78
C PRO A 73 6.01 3.13 8.58
N ASP A 74 6.81 2.07 8.52
CA ASP A 74 8.24 2.09 8.26
C ASP A 74 8.54 2.00 6.76
N MET A 75 7.58 1.50 5.98
CA MET A 75 7.65 1.42 4.53
C MET A 75 6.27 1.41 3.88
N PHE A 76 6.24 1.62 2.57
CA PHE A 76 5.02 1.65 1.78
C PHE A 76 5.12 0.76 0.55
N HIS A 77 4.00 0.14 0.21
CA HIS A 77 3.79 -0.47 -1.10
C HIS A 77 2.79 0.36 -1.91
N ILE A 78 3.09 0.51 -3.20
CA ILE A 78 2.28 1.27 -4.15
C ILE A 78 1.92 0.38 -5.33
N SER A 79 0.62 0.26 -5.54
CA SER A 79 -0.03 -0.20 -6.76
C SER A 79 -1.19 0.75 -7.06
N ASP A 80 -1.86 0.58 -8.19
CA ASP A 80 -3.15 1.25 -8.43
C ASP A 80 -4.29 0.25 -8.25
N CYS A 81 -5.53 0.72 -8.10
CA CYS A 81 -6.68 -0.17 -7.99
C CYS A 81 -8.02 0.48 -8.34
N ASP A 82 -9.00 -0.33 -8.72
CA ASP A 82 -10.41 0.06 -8.91
C ASP A 82 -11.15 0.08 -7.58
N LEU A 83 -11.73 1.23 -7.24
CA LEU A 83 -12.47 1.46 -6.00
C LEU A 83 -13.92 0.96 -6.09
N LYS A 84 -14.35 0.40 -7.23
CA LYS A 84 -15.68 -0.22 -7.39
C LYS A 84 -15.73 -1.66 -6.91
N ASN A 85 -14.58 -2.28 -6.63
CA ASN A 85 -14.51 -3.67 -6.19
C ASN A 85 -13.52 -3.85 -5.02
N GLU A 86 -13.78 -4.86 -4.20
CA GLU A 86 -12.99 -5.15 -3.00
C GLU A 86 -11.83 -6.14 -3.20
N ILE A 87 -11.67 -6.66 -4.43
CA ILE A 87 -10.71 -7.73 -4.70
C ILE A 87 -9.33 -7.12 -4.92
N ASP A 88 -8.34 -7.78 -4.31
CA ASP A 88 -6.93 -7.46 -4.44
C ASP A 88 -6.37 -7.74 -5.85
N GLU A 89 -6.42 -6.74 -6.73
CA GLU A 89 -6.10 -6.93 -8.14
C GLU A 89 -4.72 -6.40 -8.56
N HIS A 90 -4.15 -5.46 -7.79
CA HIS A 90 -2.89 -4.75 -8.08
C HIS A 90 -2.83 -4.28 -9.54
N LEU A 91 -3.37 -3.11 -9.86
CA LEU A 91 -3.27 -2.55 -11.21
C LEU A 91 -1.92 -1.83 -11.41
N ASN A 92 -1.55 -1.66 -12.68
CA ASN A 92 -0.42 -0.80 -13.03
C ASN A 92 -0.75 0.65 -12.68
N ILE A 93 0.30 1.46 -12.51
CA ILE A 93 0.17 2.87 -12.15
C ILE A 93 -0.65 3.62 -13.22
N GLY A 94 -1.69 4.33 -12.76
CA GLY A 94 -2.59 5.12 -13.59
C GLY A 94 -3.67 4.32 -14.33
N GLU A 95 -3.83 3.03 -14.02
CA GLU A 95 -4.93 2.20 -14.56
C GLU A 95 -6.14 2.12 -13.63
N GLY A 96 -6.03 2.63 -12.39
CA GLY A 96 -7.08 2.64 -11.39
C GLY A 96 -7.54 4.05 -11.01
N GLU A 97 -8.02 4.17 -9.77
CA GLU A 97 -8.72 5.36 -9.26
C GLU A 97 -8.04 5.97 -8.02
N LEU A 98 -6.86 5.48 -7.62
CA LEU A 98 -6.15 6.03 -6.47
C LEU A 98 -5.61 7.43 -6.76
N ASP A 99 -5.76 8.31 -5.78
CA ASP A 99 -5.21 9.67 -5.83
C ASP A 99 -3.72 9.63 -5.44
N PHE A 100 -2.83 9.47 -6.42
CA PHE A 100 -1.39 9.42 -6.21
C PHE A 100 -0.80 10.69 -5.56
N LYS A 101 -1.46 11.84 -5.72
CA LYS A 101 -1.02 13.07 -5.02
C LYS A 101 -1.26 12.91 -3.53
N PHE A 102 -2.43 12.40 -3.13
CA PHE A 102 -2.72 12.07 -1.74
C PHE A 102 -1.75 11.00 -1.21
N LEU A 103 -1.48 9.92 -1.95
CA LEU A 103 -0.53 8.89 -1.52
C LEU A 103 0.87 9.46 -1.27
N LYS A 104 1.34 10.35 -2.16
CA LYS A 104 2.60 11.07 -1.99
C LYS A 104 2.60 11.91 -0.71
N GLU A 105 1.54 12.66 -0.44
CA GLU A 105 1.41 13.46 0.79
C GLU A 105 1.45 12.58 2.04
N CYS A 106 0.82 11.40 2.00
CA CYS A 106 0.90 10.40 3.07
C CYS A 106 2.34 9.94 3.32
N ILE A 107 3.08 9.56 2.28
CA ILE A 107 4.46 9.11 2.39
C ILE A 107 5.34 10.22 3.00
N LEU A 108 5.25 11.43 2.44
CA LEU A 108 6.02 12.60 2.90
C LEU A 108 5.67 13.07 4.32
N SER A 109 4.52 12.66 4.85
CA SER A 109 4.13 12.93 6.25
C SER A 109 4.84 12.03 7.26
N THR A 110 5.58 11.03 6.79
CA THR A 110 6.33 10.07 7.61
C THR A 110 7.84 10.22 7.41
N ASN A 111 8.63 9.57 8.27
CA ASN A 111 10.08 9.51 8.12
C ASN A 111 10.55 8.27 7.33
N SER A 112 9.64 7.54 6.67
CA SER A 112 10.00 6.35 5.91
C SER A 112 10.64 6.74 4.59
N GLU A 113 11.76 6.09 4.26
CA GLU A 113 12.48 6.25 2.99
C GLU A 113 12.16 5.12 1.99
N TYR A 114 11.37 4.13 2.40
CA TYR A 114 11.16 2.90 1.64
C TYR A 114 9.80 2.87 0.98
N VAL A 115 9.79 2.95 -0.34
CA VAL A 115 8.60 2.84 -1.18
C VAL A 115 8.87 1.80 -2.27
N THR A 116 8.07 0.74 -2.29
CA THR A 116 8.16 -0.35 -3.28
C THR A 116 6.96 -0.29 -4.22
N LEU A 117 7.20 -0.54 -5.50
CA LEU A 117 6.12 -0.78 -6.47
C LEU A 117 5.72 -2.25 -6.43
N GLU A 118 4.44 -2.52 -6.17
CA GLU A 118 3.85 -3.86 -6.26
C GLU A 118 2.87 -3.89 -7.43
N THR A 119 3.41 -3.97 -8.64
CA THR A 119 2.61 -4.00 -9.86
C THR A 119 2.74 -5.35 -10.57
N PRO A 120 1.70 -5.79 -11.29
CA PRO A 120 1.68 -7.10 -11.92
C PRO A 120 2.71 -7.14 -13.06
N ARG A 121 3.33 -8.31 -13.24
CA ARG A 121 4.22 -8.58 -14.37
C ARG A 121 3.68 -9.70 -15.23
N LYS A 122 3.44 -9.40 -16.50
CA LYS A 122 3.08 -10.42 -17.50
C LYS A 122 4.32 -11.17 -17.97
N ASN A 123 5.44 -10.49 -18.13
CA ASN A 123 6.72 -11.10 -18.49
C ASN A 123 7.71 -11.10 -17.31
N LEU A 124 7.82 -12.22 -16.62
CA LEU A 124 8.74 -12.38 -15.47
C LEU A 124 10.23 -12.32 -15.82
N ASN A 125 10.59 -12.36 -17.11
CA ASN A 125 11.98 -12.27 -17.58
C ASN A 125 12.37 -10.84 -18.01
N SER A 126 11.49 -9.85 -17.81
CA SER A 126 11.76 -8.45 -18.14
C SER A 126 11.36 -7.53 -16.99
N LEU A 127 12.05 -6.40 -16.89
CA LEU A 127 11.72 -5.29 -15.97
C LEU A 127 11.03 -4.12 -16.71
N ASP A 128 10.68 -4.28 -17.99
CA ASP A 128 10.11 -3.18 -18.78
C ASP A 128 8.77 -2.70 -18.22
N GLU A 129 7.97 -3.59 -17.64
CA GLU A 129 6.71 -3.25 -16.97
C GLU A 129 6.97 -2.45 -15.69
N ASP A 130 7.95 -2.86 -14.87
CA ASP A 130 8.38 -2.15 -13.66
C ASP A 130 8.88 -0.73 -14.00
N LEU A 131 9.72 -0.61 -15.03
CA LEU A 131 10.26 0.67 -15.49
C LEU A 131 9.15 1.62 -15.98
N LYS A 132 8.16 1.10 -16.70
CA LYS A 132 7.00 1.90 -17.14
C LYS A 132 6.18 2.41 -15.95
N ASN A 133 5.96 1.56 -14.94
CA ASN A 133 5.26 1.95 -13.72
C ASN A 133 6.05 3.00 -12.92
N LEU A 134 7.37 2.86 -12.82
CA LEU A 134 8.25 3.86 -12.22
C LEU A 134 8.16 5.22 -12.91
N GLU A 135 8.22 5.26 -14.24
CA GLU A 135 8.14 6.53 -14.97
C GLU A 135 6.79 7.21 -14.78
N LYS A 136 5.68 6.47 -14.87
CA LYS A 136 4.35 7.02 -14.56
C LYS A 136 4.24 7.52 -13.12
N LEU A 137 4.77 6.77 -12.15
CA LEU A 137 4.74 7.19 -10.75
C LEU A 137 5.52 8.49 -10.56
N LYS A 138 6.70 8.62 -11.20
CA LYS A 138 7.48 9.87 -11.18
C LYS A 138 6.71 11.05 -11.79
N GLU A 139 5.98 10.83 -12.88
CA GLU A 139 5.13 11.86 -13.49
C GLU A 139 4.00 12.29 -12.56
N LEU A 140 3.30 11.34 -11.93
CA LEU A 140 2.20 11.61 -11.00
C LEU A 140 2.69 12.24 -9.69
N PHE A 141 3.87 11.86 -9.22
CA PHE A 141 4.51 12.46 -8.06
C PHE A 141 5.17 13.80 -8.40
N GLY A 142 5.53 14.01 -9.66
CA GLY A 142 6.15 15.23 -10.16
C GLY A 142 5.16 16.40 -10.15
N THR A 143 5.40 17.39 -9.30
CA THR A 143 4.94 18.74 -9.59
C THR A 143 5.63 19.20 -10.86
N LYS A 144 4.90 19.71 -11.85
CA LYS A 144 5.46 20.44 -13.01
C LYS A 144 6.70 21.21 -12.55
N ASN A 145 7.86 20.91 -13.11
CA ASN A 145 9.00 21.80 -13.04
C ASN A 145 8.52 23.12 -13.65
N ASN A 146 8.11 24.07 -12.80
CA ASN A 146 7.98 25.45 -13.22
C ASN A 146 9.41 25.92 -13.47
N SER A 147 9.82 25.84 -14.73
CA SER A 147 10.93 26.60 -15.27
C SER A 147 10.75 28.06 -14.89
N LEU A 148 11.64 28.56 -14.03
CA LEU A 148 12.00 29.97 -13.91
C LEU A 148 13.20 30.22 -14.82
#